data_AF-A0A940JA20-F1
#
_entry.id   AF-A0A940JA20-F1
#
_cell.length_a   1.000
_cell.length_b   1.000
_cell.length_c   1.000
_cell.angle_alpha   90.00
_cell.angle_beta   90.00
_cell.angle_gamma   90.00
#
_symmetry.space_group_name_H-M   'P 1'
#
loop_
_entity.id
_entity.type
_entity.pdbx_description
1 polymer ?
#
loop_
_entity_poly.entity_id
_entity_poly.type
_entity_poly.pdbx_seq_one_letter_code
_entity_poly.pdbx_strand_id
1 'polypeptide(L)'
;GKSSPENLLDLAEEVIRKLDFENGTDQLWFVIDTDRWKLQIRNLRSACESRPGWFVAQSNPCFEVWLYFHINSGIPDFSLDSCAKWKPYIPSILPGGFNCDKHPAGIELAITNASKHYRADGDTPVTGSTQVWQLAAALLPLIKRDLDRLKWKFE
;
A
#
# COMPACT_ATOMS: atom_id res chain seq x y z
N GLY A 1 -2.76 -14.93 14.57
CA GLY A 1 -1.56 -15.37 13.85
C GLY A 1 -0.51 -14.27 13.92
N LYS A 2 0.77 -14.56 13.64
CA LYS A 2 1.90 -13.60 13.76
C LYS A 2 1.74 -12.30 12.96
N SER A 3 0.77 -12.24 12.06
CA SER A 3 0.44 -11.07 11.21
C SER A 3 -0.77 -10.26 11.69
N SER A 4 -1.31 -10.51 12.89
CA SER A 4 -2.32 -9.60 13.45
C SER A 4 -1.67 -8.26 13.81
N PRO A 5 -2.38 -7.12 13.65
CA PRO A 5 -1.86 -5.79 13.96
C PRO A 5 -1.18 -5.65 15.33
N GLU A 6 -1.66 -6.34 16.36
CA GLU A 6 -1.01 -6.36 17.69
C GLU A 6 0.39 -6.99 17.64
N ASN A 7 0.54 -8.13 16.97
CA ASN A 7 1.85 -8.77 16.79
C ASN A 7 2.79 -7.95 15.89
N LEU A 8 2.24 -7.08 15.03
CA LEU A 8 3.04 -6.19 14.20
C LEU A 8 3.71 -5.08 15.02
N LEU A 9 3.04 -4.57 16.07
CA LEU A 9 3.63 -3.56 16.95
C LEU A 9 4.82 -4.15 17.73
N ASP A 10 4.65 -5.33 18.32
CA ASP A 10 5.74 -6.01 19.04
C ASP A 10 6.93 -6.30 18.12
N LEU A 11 6.66 -6.75 16.89
CA LEU A 11 7.69 -6.97 15.88
C LEU A 11 8.39 -5.67 15.48
N ALA A 12 7.66 -4.57 15.33
CA ALA A 12 8.22 -3.27 14.98
C ALA A 12 9.20 -2.77 16.07
N GLU A 13 8.83 -2.91 17.34
CA GLU A 13 9.71 -2.59 18.48
C GLU A 13 11.00 -3.43 18.47
N GLU A 14 10.89 -4.73 18.18
CA GLU A 14 12.05 -5.61 18.09
C GLU A 14 12.98 -5.21 16.94
N VAL A 15 12.41 -4.91 15.77
CA VAL A 15 13.17 -4.51 14.57
C VAL A 15 13.89 -3.19 14.79
N ILE A 16 13.22 -2.19 15.36
CA ILE A 16 13.80 -0.86 15.63
C ILE A 16 14.98 -0.95 16.59
N ARG A 17 14.87 -1.78 17.64
CA ARG A 17 16.00 -2.01 18.56
C ARG A 17 17.18 -2.71 17.89
N LYS A 18 16.92 -3.62 16.94
CA LYS A 18 17.96 -4.37 16.24
C LYS A 18 18.67 -3.55 15.16
N LEU A 19 17.97 -2.62 14.53
CA LEU A 19 18.48 -1.84 13.40
C LEU A 19 19.01 -0.46 13.79
N ASP A 20 19.02 -0.12 15.09
CA ASP A 20 19.41 1.20 15.61
C ASP A 20 18.63 2.33 14.92
N PHE A 21 17.31 2.19 14.88
CA PHE A 21 16.42 3.09 14.17
C PHE A 21 16.60 4.54 14.61
N GLU A 22 16.92 5.40 13.66
CA GLU A 22 17.16 6.81 13.90
C GLU A 22 15.91 7.63 13.58
N ASN A 23 15.35 8.27 14.62
CA ASN A 23 14.20 9.16 14.45
C ASN A 23 14.56 10.35 13.53
N GLY A 24 13.78 10.52 12.46
CA GLY A 24 13.92 11.63 11.51
C GLY A 24 14.71 11.29 10.25
N THR A 25 15.43 10.17 10.23
CA THR A 25 16.10 9.62 9.04
C THR A 25 15.40 8.35 8.59
N ASP A 26 15.12 7.43 9.51
CA ASP A 26 14.45 6.18 9.21
C ASP A 26 12.93 6.29 9.22
N GLN A 27 12.29 5.40 8.46
CA GLN A 27 10.85 5.29 8.40
C GLN A 27 10.40 3.84 8.58
N LEU A 28 9.38 3.64 9.40
CA LEU A 28 8.71 2.36 9.58
C LEU A 28 7.30 2.44 8.99
N TRP A 29 6.97 1.51 8.10
CA TRP A 29 5.68 1.47 7.42
C TRP A 29 4.95 0.16 7.70
N PHE A 30 3.76 0.23 8.28
CA PHE A 30 2.83 -0.89 8.32
C PHE A 30 1.97 -0.89 7.07
N VAL A 31 2.02 -1.97 6.29
CA VAL A 31 1.27 -2.12 5.06
C VAL A 31 0.19 -3.18 5.26
N ILE A 32 -1.09 -2.79 5.21
CA ILE A 32 -2.21 -3.62 5.68
C ILE A 32 -3.44 -3.56 4.77
N ASP A 33 -4.16 -4.69 4.69
CA ASP A 33 -5.49 -4.80 4.07
C ASP A 33 -6.61 -4.57 5.11
N THR A 34 -7.80 -4.15 4.65
CA THR A 34 -8.91 -3.77 5.55
C THR A 34 -9.80 -4.96 5.97
N ASP A 35 -9.61 -6.14 5.37
CA ASP A 35 -10.61 -7.21 5.33
C ASP A 35 -11.11 -7.74 6.68
N ARG A 36 -10.24 -8.05 7.64
CA ARG A 36 -10.61 -8.73 8.91
C ARG A 36 -10.30 -7.95 10.18
N TRP A 37 -9.63 -6.81 10.10
CA TRP A 37 -8.95 -6.23 11.27
C TRP A 37 -9.34 -4.78 11.60
N LYS A 38 -10.52 -4.30 11.16
CA LYS A 38 -10.93 -2.88 11.28
C LYS A 38 -10.67 -2.24 12.66
N LEU A 39 -10.99 -2.94 13.76
CA LEU A 39 -10.75 -2.41 15.12
C LEU A 39 -9.27 -2.35 15.48
N GLN A 40 -8.51 -3.38 15.11
CA GLN A 40 -7.09 -3.49 15.42
C GLN A 40 -6.23 -2.54 14.58
N ILE A 41 -6.69 -2.20 13.36
CA ILE A 41 -6.06 -1.18 12.52
C ILE A 41 -6.14 0.20 13.18
N ARG A 42 -7.23 0.52 13.87
CA ARG A 42 -7.35 1.77 14.64
C ARG A 42 -6.32 1.83 15.77
N ASN A 43 -6.20 0.75 16.55
CA ASN A 43 -5.18 0.66 17.61
C ASN A 43 -3.75 0.83 17.05
N LEU A 44 -3.47 0.21 15.90
CA LEU A 44 -2.20 0.36 15.21
C LEU A 44 -1.93 1.82 14.80
N ARG A 45 -2.93 2.52 14.26
CA ARG A 45 -2.82 3.95 13.91
C ARG A 45 -2.55 4.81 15.13
N SER A 46 -3.33 4.63 16.21
CA SER A 46 -3.13 5.39 17.45
C SER A 46 -1.76 5.16 18.07
N ALA A 47 -1.21 3.94 17.98
CA ALA A 47 0.16 3.68 18.40
C ALA A 47 1.20 4.45 17.55
N CYS A 48 0.98 4.57 16.24
CA CYS A 48 1.86 5.30 15.33
C CYS A 48 1.79 6.82 15.50
N GLU A 49 0.64 7.40 15.87
CA GLU A 49 0.46 8.85 16.05
C GLU A 49 1.47 9.48 17.03
N SER A 50 1.89 8.72 18.05
CA SER A 50 2.86 9.15 19.04
C SER A 50 4.34 8.94 18.65
N ARG A 51 4.60 8.36 17.46
CA ARG A 51 5.92 7.87 17.05
C ARG A 51 6.34 8.49 15.73
N PRO A 52 7.22 9.52 15.75
CA PRO A 52 7.76 10.11 14.53
C PRO A 52 8.40 9.03 13.63
N GLY A 53 8.17 9.12 12.33
CA GLY A 53 8.69 8.17 11.35
C GLY A 53 7.90 6.86 11.23
N TRP A 54 6.82 6.68 12.01
CA TRP A 54 5.94 5.52 11.89
C TRP A 54 4.71 5.85 11.07
N PHE A 55 4.40 5.02 10.09
CA PHE A 55 3.32 5.25 9.13
C PHE A 55 2.48 3.99 8.91
N VAL A 56 1.22 4.17 8.55
CA VAL A 56 0.30 3.08 8.19
C VAL A 56 -0.24 3.32 6.79
N ALA A 57 0.07 2.41 5.87
CA ALA A 57 -0.48 2.35 4.53
C ALA A 57 -1.55 1.26 4.45
N GLN A 58 -2.82 1.67 4.45
CA GLN A 58 -3.97 0.77 4.39
C GLN A 58 -4.58 0.71 2.98
N SER A 59 -4.90 -0.48 2.51
CA SER A 59 -5.69 -0.71 1.29
C SER A 59 -7.08 -1.23 1.62
N ASN A 60 -8.12 -0.70 0.96
CA ASN A 60 -9.50 -1.11 1.22
C ASN A 60 -10.23 -1.49 -0.10
N PRO A 61 -10.69 -2.73 -0.26
CA PRO A 61 -10.65 -3.82 0.72
C PRO A 61 -9.28 -4.51 0.86
N CYS A 62 -8.45 -4.49 -0.20
CA CYS A 62 -7.18 -5.21 -0.28
C CYS A 62 -6.15 -4.56 -1.21
N PHE A 63 -4.92 -5.08 -1.25
CA PHE A 63 -3.83 -4.55 -2.08
C PHE A 63 -4.08 -4.66 -3.58
N GLU A 64 -4.99 -5.51 -4.05
CA GLU A 64 -5.40 -5.55 -5.46
C GLU A 64 -5.91 -4.18 -5.96
N VAL A 65 -6.44 -3.33 -5.08
CA VAL A 65 -6.79 -1.93 -5.39
C VAL A 65 -5.57 -1.14 -5.84
N TRP A 66 -4.42 -1.34 -5.20
CA TRP A 66 -3.16 -0.71 -5.59
C TRP A 66 -2.66 -1.25 -6.94
N LEU A 67 -2.80 -2.55 -7.17
CA LEU A 67 -2.41 -3.16 -8.45
C LEU A 67 -3.28 -2.64 -9.61
N TYR A 68 -4.57 -2.41 -9.37
CA TYR A 68 -5.48 -1.82 -10.35
C TYR A 68 -5.02 -0.45 -10.85
N PHE A 69 -4.49 0.40 -9.97
CA PHE A 69 -4.04 1.73 -10.37
C PHE A 69 -2.78 1.75 -11.25
N HIS A 70 -2.06 0.62 -11.36
CA HIS A 70 -0.97 0.48 -12.34
C HIS A 70 -1.47 0.32 -13.78
N ILE A 71 -2.72 -0.13 -13.95
CA ILE A 71 -3.29 -0.49 -15.25
C ILE A 71 -4.50 0.37 -15.63
N ASN A 72 -5.14 1.01 -14.66
CA ASN A 72 -6.33 1.81 -14.88
C ASN A 72 -6.23 3.13 -14.11
N SER A 73 -6.70 4.21 -14.76
CA SER A 73 -6.75 5.56 -14.19
C SER A 73 -8.13 5.95 -13.67
N GLY A 74 -9.14 5.09 -13.82
CA GLY A 74 -10.52 5.34 -13.40
C GLY A 74 -10.77 5.02 -11.92
N ILE A 75 -11.96 5.40 -11.44
CA ILE A 75 -12.45 4.97 -10.13
C ILE A 75 -12.86 3.49 -10.24
N PRO A 76 -12.40 2.60 -9.34
CA PRO A 76 -12.87 1.23 -9.29
C PRO A 76 -14.39 1.13 -9.17
N ASP A 77 -14.97 0.09 -9.76
CA ASP A 77 -16.40 -0.19 -9.56
C ASP A 77 -16.69 -0.41 -8.06
N PHE A 78 -17.63 0.37 -7.52
CA PHE A 78 -18.08 0.26 -6.13
C PHE A 78 -18.67 -1.11 -5.79
N SER A 79 -19.05 -1.91 -6.80
CA SER A 79 -19.47 -3.30 -6.61
C SER A 79 -18.34 -4.22 -6.09
N LEU A 80 -17.06 -3.82 -6.24
CA LEU A 80 -15.87 -4.51 -5.75
C LEU A 80 -15.58 -4.17 -4.28
N ASP A 81 -16.54 -4.50 -3.42
CA ASP A 81 -16.54 -4.20 -1.98
C ASP A 81 -15.72 -5.15 -1.10
N SER A 82 -15.14 -6.20 -1.68
CA SER A 82 -14.50 -7.28 -0.93
C SER A 82 -13.34 -7.89 -1.68
N CYS A 83 -12.35 -8.39 -0.95
CA CYS A 83 -11.14 -8.99 -1.52
C CYS A 83 -11.46 -10.17 -2.44
N ALA A 84 -12.55 -10.90 -2.14
CA ALA A 84 -13.03 -12.03 -2.94
C ALA A 84 -13.43 -11.62 -4.36
N LYS A 85 -13.91 -10.38 -4.55
CA LYS A 85 -14.27 -9.83 -5.87
C LYS A 85 -13.05 -9.27 -6.60
N TRP A 86 -12.10 -8.68 -5.88
CA TRP A 86 -10.88 -8.11 -6.45
C TRP A 86 -9.91 -9.15 -7.03
N LYS A 87 -9.71 -10.27 -6.32
CA LYS A 87 -8.79 -11.34 -6.73
C LYS A 87 -9.04 -11.89 -8.13
N PRO A 88 -10.28 -12.23 -8.53
CA PRO A 88 -10.57 -12.67 -9.90
C PRO A 88 -10.66 -11.50 -10.89
N TYR A 89 -10.88 -10.27 -10.42
CA TYR A 89 -10.99 -9.09 -11.28
C TYR A 89 -9.64 -8.66 -11.87
N ILE A 90 -8.55 -8.66 -11.09
CA ILE A 90 -7.24 -8.24 -11.61
C ILE A 90 -6.79 -9.07 -12.83
N PRO A 91 -6.85 -10.42 -12.82
CA PRO A 91 -6.51 -11.22 -13.98
C PRO A 91 -7.43 -11.03 -15.19
N SER A 92 -8.67 -10.54 -15.00
CA SER A 92 -9.61 -10.33 -16.11
C SER A 92 -9.30 -9.07 -16.92
N ILE A 93 -8.74 -8.04 -16.26
CA ILE A 93 -8.32 -6.79 -16.91
C ILE A 93 -6.82 -6.78 -17.28
N LEU A 94 -6.03 -7.68 -16.69
CA LEU A 94 -4.61 -7.85 -16.97
C LEU A 94 -4.32 -9.34 -17.24
N PRO A 95 -4.44 -9.80 -18.49
CA PRO A 95 -4.12 -11.17 -18.86
C PRO A 95 -2.68 -11.53 -18.46
N GLY A 96 -2.51 -12.58 -17.66
CA GLY A 96 -1.21 -12.96 -17.07
C GLY A 96 -0.95 -12.39 -15.67
N GLY A 97 -1.84 -11.53 -15.16
CA GLY A 97 -1.77 -10.97 -13.81
C GLY A 97 -0.65 -9.95 -13.61
N PHE A 98 -0.45 -9.54 -12.36
CA PHE A 98 0.59 -8.56 -12.03
C PHE A 98 1.98 -9.21 -12.06
N ASN A 99 2.80 -8.81 -13.04
CA ASN A 99 4.20 -9.20 -13.16
C ASN A 99 5.10 -8.25 -12.36
N CYS A 100 5.81 -8.77 -11.35
CA CYS A 100 6.70 -8.01 -10.47
C CYS A 100 8.01 -7.56 -11.14
N ASP A 101 8.45 -8.16 -12.24
CA ASP A 101 9.65 -7.73 -12.97
C ASP A 101 9.38 -6.53 -13.87
N LYS A 102 8.10 -6.36 -14.23
CA LYS A 102 7.64 -5.35 -15.16
C LYS A 102 6.92 -4.26 -14.37
N HIS A 103 5.72 -4.53 -13.89
CA HIS A 103 4.75 -3.50 -13.53
C HIS A 103 5.20 -2.49 -12.46
N PRO A 104 6.18 -2.78 -11.57
CA PRO A 104 6.76 -1.74 -10.72
C PRO A 104 7.32 -0.52 -11.47
N ALA A 105 7.73 -0.64 -12.74
CA ALA A 105 8.14 0.53 -13.54
C ALA A 105 7.01 1.56 -13.73
N GLY A 106 5.74 1.14 -13.61
CA GLY A 106 4.56 1.98 -13.67
C GLY A 106 4.18 2.64 -12.35
N ILE A 107 5.03 2.59 -11.31
CA ILE A 107 4.69 3.10 -9.98
C ILE A 107 4.36 4.60 -9.96
N GLU A 108 5.01 5.43 -10.81
CA GLU A 108 4.70 6.87 -10.91
C GLU A 108 3.25 7.11 -11.38
N LEU A 109 2.80 6.29 -12.35
CA LEU A 109 1.42 6.30 -12.84
C LEU A 109 0.46 5.81 -11.76
N ALA A 110 0.80 4.72 -11.06
CA ALA A 110 -0.01 4.17 -9.99
C ALA A 110 -0.18 5.16 -8.82
N ILE A 111 0.89 5.86 -8.42
CA ILE A 111 0.83 6.94 -7.43
C ILE A 111 -0.15 8.02 -7.87
N THR A 112 -0.03 8.46 -9.13
CA THR A 112 -0.89 9.53 -9.68
C THR A 112 -2.36 9.11 -9.70
N ASN A 113 -2.65 7.91 -10.21
CA ASN A 113 -4.02 7.41 -10.33
C ASN A 113 -4.66 7.18 -8.95
N ALA A 114 -3.93 6.52 -8.04
CA ALA A 114 -4.44 6.20 -6.71
C ALA A 114 -4.66 7.45 -5.86
N SER A 115 -3.71 8.40 -5.88
CA SER A 115 -3.84 9.65 -5.11
C SER A 115 -4.96 10.55 -5.63
N LYS A 116 -5.13 10.66 -6.95
CA LYS A 116 -6.22 11.42 -7.59
C LYS A 116 -7.60 10.93 -7.18
N HIS A 117 -7.76 9.62 -6.99
CA HIS A 117 -9.04 8.99 -6.66
C HIS A 117 -9.17 8.61 -5.19
N TYR A 118 -8.19 8.95 -4.35
CA TYR A 118 -8.19 8.60 -2.95
C TYR A 118 -9.29 9.31 -2.18
N ARG A 119 -10.05 8.54 -1.38
CA ARG A 119 -11.03 9.03 -0.42
C ARG A 119 -10.91 8.26 0.88
N ALA A 120 -11.21 8.94 1.99
CA ALA A 120 -11.19 8.36 3.33
C ALA A 120 -12.37 8.87 4.17
N ASP A 121 -12.80 8.04 5.11
CA ASP A 121 -13.69 8.40 6.20
C ASP A 121 -12.85 8.43 7.50
N GLY A 122 -12.52 9.63 7.96
CA GLY A 122 -11.42 9.83 8.92
C GLY A 122 -10.11 9.28 8.35
N ASP A 123 -9.42 8.45 9.14
CA ASP A 123 -8.15 7.83 8.73
C ASP A 123 -8.32 6.51 7.97
N THR A 124 -9.56 6.09 7.72
CA THR A 124 -9.85 4.82 7.04
C THR A 124 -10.17 5.05 5.57
N PRO A 125 -9.40 4.49 4.63
CA PRO A 125 -9.72 4.57 3.20
C PRO A 125 -11.12 4.02 2.93
N VAL A 126 -11.90 4.68 2.08
CA VAL A 126 -13.17 4.10 1.60
C VAL A 126 -12.89 2.93 0.66
N THR A 127 -13.90 2.09 0.40
CA THR A 127 -13.78 0.97 -0.53
C THR A 127 -13.30 1.45 -1.91
N GLY A 128 -12.31 0.75 -2.48
CA GLY A 128 -11.66 1.11 -3.74
C GLY A 128 -10.55 2.17 -3.60
N SER A 129 -10.23 2.59 -2.37
CA SER A 129 -9.11 3.49 -2.08
C SER A 129 -7.98 2.77 -1.37
N THR A 130 -6.76 3.27 -1.57
CA THR A 130 -5.55 2.72 -0.96
C THR A 130 -4.62 3.84 -0.53
N GLN A 131 -3.90 3.69 0.57
CA GLN A 131 -2.82 4.60 1.02
C GLN A 131 -1.44 4.07 0.60
N VAL A 132 -1.36 2.95 -0.10
CA VAL A 132 -0.08 2.39 -0.56
C VAL A 132 0.65 3.37 -1.50
N TRP A 133 -0.07 4.30 -2.15
CA TRP A 133 0.55 5.39 -2.90
C TRP A 133 1.41 6.32 -2.04
N GLN A 134 1.13 6.48 -0.74
CA GLN A 134 1.95 7.30 0.17
C GLN A 134 3.30 6.64 0.41
N LEU A 135 3.30 5.32 0.68
CA LEU A 135 4.52 4.53 0.78
C LEU A 135 5.29 4.56 -0.54
N ALA A 136 4.60 4.35 -1.66
CA ALA A 136 5.23 4.38 -2.98
C ALA A 136 5.86 5.75 -3.29
N ALA A 137 5.21 6.85 -2.91
CA ALA A 137 5.74 8.20 -3.07
C ALA A 137 6.97 8.44 -2.18
N ALA A 138 6.99 7.91 -0.96
CA ALA A 138 8.16 7.97 -0.07
C ALA A 138 9.35 7.16 -0.61
N LEU A 139 9.07 6.00 -1.22
CA LEU A 139 10.09 5.15 -1.85
C LEU A 139 10.61 5.72 -3.17
N LEU A 140 9.78 6.43 -3.93
CA LEU A 140 10.07 6.83 -5.31
C LEU A 140 11.45 7.52 -5.48
N PRO A 141 11.85 8.51 -4.66
CA PRO A 141 13.17 9.13 -4.78
C PRO A 141 14.34 8.15 -4.61
N LEU A 142 14.15 7.08 -3.82
CA LEU A 142 15.17 6.08 -3.51
C LEU A 142 15.33 5.07 -4.64
N ILE A 143 14.22 4.72 -5.32
CA ILE A 143 14.18 3.67 -6.34
C ILE A 143 14.13 4.21 -7.78
N LYS A 144 13.96 5.53 -7.98
CA LYS A 144 13.76 6.16 -9.30
C LYS A 144 14.79 5.72 -10.33
N ARG A 145 16.08 5.70 -9.93
CA ARG A 145 17.18 5.31 -10.82
C ARG A 145 17.03 3.88 -11.35
N ASP A 146 16.61 2.96 -10.50
CA ASP A 146 16.45 1.56 -10.88
C ASP A 146 15.16 1.34 -11.69
N LEU A 147 14.11 2.11 -11.41
CA LEU A 147 12.90 2.14 -12.23
C LEU A 147 13.17 2.67 -13.65
N ASP A 148 13.96 3.73 -13.78
CA ASP A 148 14.33 4.29 -15.08
C ASP A 148 15.10 3.27 -15.94
N ARG A 149 15.90 2.41 -15.31
CA ARG A 149 16.59 1.29 -15.99
C ARG A 149 15.66 0.16 -16.41
N LEU A 150 14.43 0.10 -15.89
CA LEU A 150 13.42 -0.90 -16.26
C LEU A 150 12.45 -0.37 -17.32
N LYS A 151 12.40 0.95 -17.55
CA LYS A 151 11.48 1.57 -18.53
C LYS A 151 11.67 1.05 -19.97
N TRP A 152 12.88 0.68 -20.39
CA TRP A 152 13.09 0.09 -21.73
C TRP A 152 12.38 -1.25 -21.93
N LYS A 153 12.03 -1.99 -20.86
CA LYS A 153 11.29 -3.25 -20.97
C LYS A 153 9.80 -3.05 -21.29
N PHE A 154 9.36 -1.80 -21.39
CA PHE A 154 7.97 -1.38 -21.61
C PHE A 154 7.73 -0.66 -22.93
N GLU A 155 8.78 -0.33 -23.68
CA GLU A 155 8.70 0.08 -25.08
C GLU A 155 8.68 -1.16 -26.00
#